data_AF-A0AAJ0N2P4-F1
#
_entry.id   AF-A0AAJ0N2P4-F1
#
_cell.length_a   1.000
_cell.length_b   1.000
_cell.length_c   1.000
_cell.angle_alpha   90.00
_cell.angle_beta   90.00
_cell.angle_gamma   90.00
#
_symmetry.space_group_name_H-M   'P 1'
#
loop_
_entity.id
_entity.type
_entity.pdbx_description
1 polymer ?
#
loop_
_entity_poly.entity_id
_entity_poly.type
_entity_poly.pdbx_seq_one_letter_code
_entity_poly.pdbx_strand_id
1 'polypeptide(L)'
;LYTEQVEPVFNVHPQVRRTALVGVGAPGQQQPVLCVELQPGVSASAFVDVQTALRALGAAHPHTAGIARFLRHPGFPVDIRHNAKIGRETLAVWAAQRA
;
A
#
# COMPACT_ATOMS: atom_id res chain seq x y z
N LEU A 1 -4.68 10.73 -7.53
CA LEU A 1 -4.48 9.90 -6.32
C LEU A 1 -3.88 10.79 -5.23
N TYR A 2 -4.59 11.00 -4.11
CA TYR A 2 -4.13 11.83 -3.00
C TYR A 2 -3.46 10.97 -1.93
N THR A 3 -2.22 10.55 -2.19
CA THR A 3 -1.51 9.58 -1.35
C THR A 3 -1.28 10.05 0.08
N GLU A 4 -0.99 11.35 0.25
CA GLU A 4 -0.74 11.97 1.56
C GLU A 4 -1.95 11.94 2.51
N GLN A 5 -3.17 11.81 1.98
CA GLN A 5 -4.39 11.72 2.81
C GLN A 5 -4.82 10.29 3.08
N VAL A 6 -4.27 9.33 2.33
CA VAL A 6 -4.66 7.92 2.36
C VAL A 6 -3.66 7.10 3.15
N GLU A 7 -2.37 7.21 2.83
CA GLU A 7 -1.31 6.38 3.43
C GLU A 7 -1.21 6.54 4.97
N PRO A 8 -1.33 7.74 5.55
CA PRO A 8 -1.29 7.90 7.01
C PRO A 8 -2.40 7.15 7.76
N VAL A 9 -3.58 6.95 7.15
CA VAL A 9 -4.68 6.17 7.75
C VAL A 9 -4.25 4.74 8.02
N PHE A 10 -3.40 4.17 7.16
CA PHE A 10 -2.96 2.78 7.27
C PHE A 10 -1.63 2.64 8.01
N ASN A 11 -0.79 3.68 7.98
CA ASN A 11 0.51 3.68 8.67
C ASN A 11 0.40 3.65 10.20
N VAL A 12 -0.80 3.84 10.77
CA VAL A 12 -1.04 3.70 12.22
C VAL A 12 -1.02 2.25 12.71
N HIS A 13 -1.14 1.26 11.80
CA HIS A 13 -1.15 -0.14 12.20
C HIS A 13 0.26 -0.57 12.69
N PRO A 14 0.39 -1.16 13.89
CA PRO A 14 1.70 -1.35 14.54
C PRO A 14 2.67 -2.26 13.77
N GLN A 15 2.14 -3.20 12.97
CA GLN A 15 2.94 -4.11 12.14
C GLN A 15 3.24 -3.57 10.74
N VAL A 16 2.71 -2.39 10.38
CA VAL A 16 2.99 -1.73 9.10
C VAL A 16 4.17 -0.79 9.28
N ARG A 17 5.16 -0.91 8.41
CA ARG A 17 6.31 0.01 8.33
C ARG A 17 5.94 1.25 7.53
N ARG A 18 5.34 1.05 6.37
CA ARG A 18 4.87 2.09 5.46
C ARG A 18 3.94 1.52 4.41
N THR A 19 3.11 2.37 3.86
CA THR A 19 2.20 2.06 2.76
C THR A 19 2.50 2.92 1.55
N ALA A 20 2.04 2.47 0.39
CA ALA A 20 2.10 3.22 -0.85
C ALA A 20 0.85 2.94 -1.66
N LEU A 21 0.05 3.98 -1.89
CA LEU A 21 -1.13 3.87 -2.75
C LEU A 21 -0.71 4.02 -4.21
N VAL A 22 -1.07 3.02 -5.03
CA VAL A 22 -0.83 3.00 -6.47
C VAL A 22 -2.14 2.78 -7.23
N GLY A 23 -2.19 3.28 -8.47
CA GLY A 23 -3.28 2.98 -9.40
C GLY A 23 -2.85 1.87 -10.36
N VAL A 24 -3.65 0.81 -10.46
CA VAL A 24 -3.42 -0.32 -11.39
C VAL A 24 -4.47 -0.31 -12.49
N GLY A 25 -4.06 -0.48 -13.75
CA GLY A 25 -4.95 -0.46 -14.92
C GLY A 25 -4.78 0.79 -15.78
N ALA A 26 -5.67 0.95 -16.77
CA ALA A 26 -5.61 2.04 -17.72
C ALA A 26 -5.86 3.42 -17.05
N PRO A 27 -5.24 4.50 -17.53
CA PRO A 27 -5.56 5.85 -17.08
C PRO A 27 -7.07 6.14 -17.13
N GLY A 28 -7.61 6.74 -16.07
CA GLY A 28 -9.05 7.01 -15.93
C GLY A 28 -9.89 5.81 -15.45
N GLN A 29 -9.35 4.60 -15.47
CA GLN A 29 -9.98 3.37 -14.96
C GLN A 29 -9.09 2.65 -13.92
N GLN A 30 -8.15 3.37 -13.33
CA GLN A 30 -7.20 2.79 -12.40
C GLN A 30 -7.92 2.35 -11.12
N GLN A 31 -7.69 1.10 -10.74
CA GLN A 31 -8.11 0.59 -9.45
C GLN A 31 -7.08 0.97 -8.38
N PRO A 32 -7.51 1.53 -7.22
CA PRO A 32 -6.60 1.80 -6.13
C PRO A 32 -6.13 0.48 -5.49
N VAL A 33 -4.81 0.35 -5.34
CA VAL A 33 -4.17 -0.75 -4.64
C VAL A 33 -3.23 -0.17 -3.59
N LEU A 34 -3.39 -0.61 -2.34
CA LEU A 34 -2.49 -0.24 -1.26
C LEU A 34 -1.38 -1.28 -1.13
N CYS A 35 -0.17 -0.90 -1.51
CA CYS A 35 1.01 -1.68 -1.25
C CYS A 35 1.44 -1.47 0.20
N VAL A 36 1.84 -2.55 0.88
CA VAL A 36 2.14 -2.55 2.32
C VAL A 36 3.50 -3.18 2.55
N GLU A 37 4.39 -2.47 3.23
CA GLU A 37 5.64 -3.00 3.76
C GLU A 37 5.47 -3.20 5.27
N LEU A 38 5.76 -4.42 5.75
CA LEU A 38 5.65 -4.76 7.17
C LEU A 38 6.89 -4.31 7.96
N GLN A 39 6.73 -4.16 9.27
CA GLN A 39 7.86 -3.91 10.17
C GLN A 39 8.89 -5.06 10.12
N PRO A 40 10.19 -4.76 10.29
CA PRO A 40 11.21 -5.79 10.45
C PRO A 40 10.82 -6.78 11.57
N GLY A 41 11.02 -8.07 11.32
CA GLY A 41 10.67 -9.13 12.27
C GLY A 41 9.20 -9.60 12.21
N VAL A 42 8.32 -8.91 11.49
CA VAL A 42 6.96 -9.41 11.24
C VAL A 42 7.00 -10.42 10.09
N SER A 43 6.52 -11.64 10.35
CA SER A 43 6.42 -12.70 9.35
C SER A 43 5.50 -12.31 8.19
N ALA A 44 5.84 -12.76 6.98
CA ALA A 44 4.96 -12.62 5.82
C ALA A 44 3.59 -13.30 6.03
N SER A 45 3.50 -14.34 6.87
CA SER A 45 2.24 -15.01 7.19
C SER A 45 1.28 -14.14 8.01
N ALA A 46 1.79 -13.21 8.81
CA ALA A 46 0.97 -12.26 9.58
C ALA A 46 0.23 -11.27 8.68
N PHE A 47 0.59 -11.19 7.39
CA PHE A 47 -0.05 -10.26 6.46
C PHE A 47 -1.56 -10.52 6.28
N VAL A 48 -2.03 -11.76 6.47
CA VAL A 48 -3.47 -12.07 6.38
C VAL A 48 -4.26 -11.31 7.45
N ASP A 49 -3.76 -11.30 8.68
CA ASP A 49 -4.38 -10.60 9.80
C ASP A 49 -4.22 -9.08 9.66
N VAL A 50 -3.03 -8.62 9.27
CA VAL A 50 -2.77 -7.21 8.95
C VAL A 50 -3.74 -6.72 7.88
N GLN A 51 -3.92 -7.46 6.79
CA GLN A 51 -4.82 -7.09 5.71
C GLN A 51 -6.26 -6.93 6.20
N THR A 52 -6.72 -7.80 7.10
CA THR A 52 -8.05 -7.69 7.71
C THR A 52 -8.18 -6.40 8.53
N ALA A 53 -7.18 -6.10 9.37
CA ALA A 53 -7.14 -4.86 10.15
C ALA A 53 -7.10 -3.61 9.26
N LEU A 54 -6.32 -3.64 8.17
CA LEU A 54 -6.25 -2.52 7.22
C LEU A 54 -7.59 -2.29 6.51
N ARG A 55 -8.35 -3.34 6.17
CA ARG A 55 -9.70 -3.18 5.63
C ARG A 55 -10.63 -2.48 6.62
N ALA A 56 -10.58 -2.87 7.90
CA ALA A 56 -11.38 -2.24 8.94
C ALA A 56 -11.00 -0.77 9.14
N LEU A 57 -9.70 -0.46 9.18
CA LEU A 57 -9.20 0.92 9.24
C LEU A 57 -9.68 1.74 8.04
N GLY A 58 -9.52 1.22 6.82
CA GLY A 58 -9.92 1.91 5.59
C GLY A 58 -11.43 2.18 5.52
N ALA A 59 -12.26 1.25 6.01
CA ALA A 59 -13.72 1.39 6.04
C ALA A 59 -14.20 2.45 7.04
N ALA A 60 -13.41 2.76 8.08
CA ALA A 60 -13.75 3.79 9.05
C ALA A 60 -13.63 5.23 8.52
N HIS A 61 -13.01 5.42 7.33
CA HIS A 61 -12.87 6.73 6.72
C HIS A 61 -13.49 6.77 5.31
N PRO A 62 -14.43 7.70 5.02
CA PRO A 62 -15.12 7.74 3.73
C PRO A 62 -14.19 7.81 2.51
N HIS A 63 -13.07 8.53 2.60
CA HIS A 63 -12.13 8.71 1.48
C HIS A 63 -11.22 7.51 1.22
N THR A 64 -11.15 6.54 2.15
CA THR A 64 -10.38 5.30 1.98
C THR A 64 -11.25 4.05 1.88
N ALA A 65 -12.56 4.16 2.11
CA ALA A 65 -13.50 3.03 2.12
C ALA A 65 -13.53 2.24 0.80
N GLY A 66 -13.21 2.88 -0.33
CA GLY A 66 -13.11 2.24 -1.65
C GLY A 66 -11.84 1.40 -1.87
N ILE A 67 -10.88 1.42 -0.95
CA ILE A 67 -9.62 0.68 -1.07
C ILE A 67 -9.84 -0.76 -0.59
N ALA A 68 -10.08 -1.66 -1.53
CA ALA A 68 -10.35 -3.06 -1.26
C ALA A 68 -9.16 -3.99 -1.55
N ARG A 69 -8.05 -3.46 -2.06
CA ARG A 69 -6.92 -4.27 -2.55
C ARG A 69 -5.65 -3.88 -1.84
N PHE A 70 -5.07 -4.87 -1.17
CA PHE A 70 -3.88 -4.72 -0.32
C PHE A 70 -2.85 -5.75 -0.77
N LEU A 71 -1.62 -5.32 -1.02
CA LEU A 71 -0.55 -6.19 -1.48
C LEU A 71 0.68 -6.03 -0.60
N ARG A 72 1.19 -7.13 -0.06
CA ARG A 72 2.45 -7.12 0.68
C ARG A 72 3.64 -6.99 -0.26
N HIS A 73 4.51 -6.02 -0.01
CA HIS A 73 5.79 -5.87 -0.69
C HIS A 73 6.95 -6.15 0.30
N PRO A 74 7.99 -6.91 -0.08
CA PRO A 74 9.12 -7.19 0.81
C PRO A 74 9.99 -5.97 1.14
N GLY A 75 10.07 -4.98 0.24
CA GLY A 75 10.67 -3.67 0.51
C GLY A 75 10.47 -2.72 -0.66
N PHE A 76 9.90 -1.54 -0.46
CA PHE A 76 9.51 -0.68 -1.58
C PHE A 76 10.69 -0.23 -2.44
N PRO A 77 10.51 -0.19 -3.78
CA PRO A 77 11.47 0.46 -4.64
C PRO A 77 11.54 1.94 -4.25
N VAL A 78 12.75 2.48 -4.19
CA VAL A 78 13.00 3.88 -3.91
C VAL A 78 13.87 4.46 -5.01
N ASP A 79 13.81 5.77 -5.17
CA ASP A 79 14.63 6.52 -6.12
C ASP A 79 16.12 6.17 -5.96
N ILE A 80 16.77 5.75 -7.05
CA ILE A 80 18.15 5.26 -7.04
C ILE A 80 19.19 6.37 -6.77
N ARG A 81 18.83 7.64 -6.95
CA ARG A 81 19.74 8.79 -6.80
C ARG A 81 19.78 9.29 -5.37
N HIS A 82 18.69 9.15 -4.61
CA HIS A 82 18.58 9.70 -3.25
C HIS A 82 18.07 8.71 -2.19
N ASN A 83 17.66 7.49 -2.57
CA ASN A 83 17.18 6.39 -1.72
C ASN A 83 16.05 6.75 -0.74
N ALA A 84 15.39 7.91 -0.92
CA ALA A 84 14.47 8.49 0.06
C ALA A 84 13.00 8.47 -0.39
N LYS A 85 12.74 8.52 -1.70
CA LYS A 85 11.37 8.61 -2.24
C LYS A 85 10.91 7.29 -2.82
N ILE A 86 9.71 6.84 -2.45
CA ILE A 86 9.09 5.62 -3.00
C ILE A 86 8.86 5.77 -4.51
N GLY A 87 9.42 4.84 -5.29
CA GLY A 87 9.25 4.72 -6.74
C GLY A 87 7.88 4.14 -7.09
N ARG A 88 6.84 4.97 -7.02
CA ARG A 88 5.44 4.54 -7.21
C ARG A 88 5.15 3.95 -8.58
N GLU A 89 5.85 4.38 -9.63
CA GLU A 89 5.67 3.84 -10.99
C GLU A 89 6.11 2.37 -11.06
N THR A 90 7.31 2.07 -10.56
CA THR A 90 7.82 0.70 -10.46
C THR A 90 6.90 -0.15 -9.59
N LEU A 91 6.43 0.40 -8.47
CA LEU A 91 5.53 -0.30 -7.56
C LEU A 91 4.15 -0.55 -8.18
N ALA A 92 3.65 0.35 -9.03
CA ALA A 92 2.39 0.17 -9.77
C ALA A 92 2.51 -0.94 -10.81
N VAL A 93 3.62 -0.99 -11.56
CA VAL A 93 3.90 -2.08 -12.52
C VAL A 93 3.95 -3.43 -11.80
N TRP A 94 4.63 -3.48 -10.66
CA TRP A 94 4.66 -4.67 -9.82
C TRP A 94 3.27 -5.07 -9.32
N ALA A 95 2.48 -4.09 -8.85
CA ALA A 95 1.14 -4.34 -8.33
C ALA A 95 0.21 -4.88 -9.41
N ALA A 96 0.34 -4.40 -10.66
CA ALA A 96 -0.42 -4.88 -11.80
C ALA A 96 -0.18 -6.35 -12.13
N GLN A 97 1.01 -6.90 -11.84
CA GLN A 97 1.33 -8.31 -12.06
C GLN A 97 0.83 -9.23 -10.95
N ARG A 98 0.48 -8.66 -9.79
CA ARG A 98 -0.07 -9.38 -8.64
C ARG A 98 -1.58 -9.25 -8.57
N ALA A 99 -2.17 -8.55 -9.54
CA ALA A 99 -3.48 -7.99 -9.43
C ALA A 99 -4.61 -8.90 -9.90
#